data_AF-A0A839ZH00-F1
#
_entry.id   AF-A0A839ZH00-F1
#
_cell.length_a   1.000
_cell.length_b   1.000
_cell.length_c   1.000
_cell.angle_alpha   90.00
_cell.angle_beta   90.00
_cell.angle_gamma   90.00
#
_symmetry.space_group_name_H-M   'P 1'
#
loop_
_entity.id
_entity.type
_entity.pdbx_description
1 polymer ?
#
loop_
_entity_poly.entity_id
_entity_poly.type
_entity_poly.pdbx_seq_one_letter_code
_entity_poly.pdbx_strand_id
1 'polypeptide(L)'
;MNVALPITRRAALYLRVSTTRQADVDLSIPDQRLQTAAYCACCGSAMTLRTGTSKSGRVNRYYSCSTSGRVDKSACKGRTVPMDKLDHLVTRHVAERVLMPERLEALLQSVIDRRVQTDAEVQARIDELSRERTTAEDKLRRLYQLVADGITEPDEMLKEQIAKLKADRDRAHSALERIENQGAAASRLDPDKLARFGQLMRSNITEGEVPFRKAYLRSLIDAVEVDQHVVRIHGSRALLERAVLADRATQPGVRGLVQKWRAEQSGTTNTYVVEFEWF
;
A
#
# COMPACT_ATOMS: atom_id res chain seq x y z
N MET A 1 17.05 37.71 10.65
CA MET A 1 17.18 36.23 10.69
C MET A 1 16.35 35.67 9.55
N ASN A 2 17.00 35.29 8.43
CA ASN A 2 16.30 34.83 7.23
C ASN A 2 15.82 33.39 7.43
N VAL A 3 14.52 33.22 7.60
CA VAL A 3 13.84 31.93 7.54
C VAL A 3 13.72 31.56 6.06
N ALA A 4 14.55 30.63 5.60
CA ALA A 4 14.42 30.07 4.26
C ALA A 4 13.17 29.18 4.21
N LEU A 5 12.16 29.62 3.45
CA LEU A 5 10.93 28.86 3.18
C LEU A 5 11.27 27.52 2.49
N PRO A 6 10.61 26.40 2.88
CA PRO A 6 10.83 25.11 2.25
C PRO A 6 10.31 25.15 0.81
N ILE A 7 11.20 24.88 -0.13
CA ILE A 7 10.87 24.91 -1.55
C ILE A 7 10.09 23.63 -1.90
N THR A 8 8.77 23.76 -2.07
CA THR A 8 7.91 22.73 -2.64
C THR A 8 8.28 22.53 -4.12
N ARG A 9 9.03 21.47 -4.45
CA ARG A 9 9.41 21.16 -5.84
C ARG A 9 8.88 19.80 -6.28
N ARG A 10 7.96 19.85 -7.25
CA ARG A 10 7.35 18.72 -7.96
C ARG A 10 8.30 18.25 -9.07
N ALA A 11 8.54 16.95 -9.19
CA ALA A 11 9.31 16.36 -10.29
C ALA A 11 8.40 15.46 -11.14
N ALA A 12 8.16 15.84 -12.39
CA ALA A 12 7.66 14.95 -13.44
C ALA A 12 8.86 14.48 -14.28
N LEU A 13 8.97 13.19 -14.56
CA LEU A 13 10.06 12.65 -15.39
C LEU A 13 9.53 12.06 -16.70
N TYR A 14 10.13 12.52 -17.79
CA TYR A 14 9.93 12.04 -19.16
C TYR A 14 10.92 10.91 -19.46
N LEU A 15 10.41 9.76 -19.93
CA LEU A 15 11.18 8.54 -20.24
C LEU A 15 11.42 8.48 -21.76
N ARG A 16 12.65 8.17 -22.19
CA ARG A 16 13.01 8.04 -23.62
C ARG A 16 13.73 6.71 -23.87
N VAL A 17 13.30 5.99 -24.90
CA VAL A 17 13.99 4.81 -25.45
C VAL A 17 14.73 5.26 -26.71
N SER A 18 16.04 5.06 -26.79
CA SER A 18 16.85 5.56 -27.90
C SER A 18 17.05 4.57 -29.05
N THR A 19 16.86 3.26 -28.86
CA THR A 19 17.05 2.25 -29.93
C THR A 19 16.15 1.01 -29.79
N THR A 20 15.87 0.34 -30.91
CA THR A 20 15.05 -0.89 -30.99
C THR A 20 15.70 -2.10 -30.30
N ARG A 21 17.03 -2.26 -30.37
CA ARG A 21 17.77 -3.32 -29.63
C ARG A 21 17.64 -3.23 -28.11
N GLN A 22 17.35 -2.04 -27.56
CA GLN A 22 17.14 -1.82 -26.13
C GLN A 22 15.72 -2.19 -25.67
N ALA A 23 14.79 -2.41 -26.61
CA ALA A 23 13.43 -2.90 -26.35
C ALA A 23 13.39 -4.44 -26.30
N ASP A 24 14.18 -5.11 -27.14
CA ASP A 24 14.18 -6.58 -27.26
C ASP A 24 14.72 -7.34 -26.03
N VAL A 25 15.52 -6.68 -25.19
CA VAL A 25 16.12 -7.28 -23.98
C VAL A 25 15.52 -6.72 -22.69
N ASP A 26 14.50 -5.88 -22.79
CA ASP A 26 13.80 -5.23 -21.65
C ASP A 26 14.75 -4.54 -20.63
N LEU A 27 15.95 -4.17 -21.09
CA LEU A 27 17.06 -3.70 -20.24
C LEU A 27 17.02 -2.19 -19.98
N SER A 28 16.28 -1.40 -20.77
CA SER A 28 16.39 0.07 -20.71
C SER A 28 15.31 0.73 -19.85
N ILE A 29 14.03 0.41 -20.05
CA ILE A 29 12.93 1.07 -19.33
C ILE A 29 12.85 0.63 -17.85
N PRO A 30 12.99 -0.66 -17.50
CA PRO A 30 12.91 -1.10 -16.10
C PRO A 30 14.10 -0.61 -15.24
N ASP A 31 15.28 -0.44 -15.83
CA ASP A 31 16.48 0.06 -15.17
C ASP A 31 16.49 1.60 -15.06
N GLN A 32 15.98 2.30 -16.09
CA GLN A 32 15.68 3.75 -16.02
C GLN A 32 14.57 4.07 -15.01
N ARG A 33 13.66 3.14 -14.73
CA ARG A 33 12.62 3.31 -13.70
C ARG A 33 13.15 3.12 -12.28
N LEU A 34 14.18 2.29 -12.07
CA LEU A 34 14.92 2.23 -10.80
C LEU A 34 15.59 3.58 -10.50
N GLN A 35 16.09 4.28 -11.54
CA GLN A 35 16.61 5.65 -11.45
C GLN A 35 15.53 6.68 -11.03
N THR A 36 14.25 6.34 -11.10
CA THR A 36 13.15 7.27 -10.77
C THR A 36 12.62 7.12 -9.34
N ALA A 37 13.04 6.08 -8.60
CA ALA A 37 12.64 5.87 -7.21
C ALA A 37 13.66 6.41 -6.20
N ALA A 38 14.91 6.64 -6.63
CA ALA A 38 15.97 7.17 -5.78
C ALA A 38 15.99 8.71 -5.81
N TYR A 39 15.93 9.35 -4.64
CA TYR A 39 15.92 10.80 -4.49
C TYR A 39 17.05 11.27 -3.57
N CYS A 40 17.61 12.43 -3.89
CA CYS A 40 18.58 13.08 -3.04
C CYS A 40 17.88 13.79 -1.87
N ALA A 41 18.19 13.42 -0.63
CA ALA A 41 17.61 14.06 0.56
C ALA A 41 17.89 15.58 0.62
N CYS A 42 19.04 16.01 0.09
CA CYS A 42 19.47 17.42 0.14
C CYS A 42 18.62 18.36 -0.73
N CYS A 43 18.07 17.89 -1.85
CA CYS A 43 17.35 18.75 -2.80
C CYS A 43 16.06 18.15 -3.35
N GLY A 44 15.64 16.99 -2.84
CA GLY A 44 14.44 16.26 -3.26
C GLY A 44 14.44 15.78 -4.72
N SER A 45 15.53 15.97 -5.45
CA SER A 45 15.61 15.68 -6.88
C SER A 45 16.00 14.22 -7.13
N ALA A 46 15.55 13.66 -8.27
CA ALA A 46 15.87 12.29 -8.65
C ALA A 46 17.39 12.06 -8.79
N MET A 47 17.84 10.83 -8.54
CA MET A 47 19.22 10.40 -8.76
C MET A 47 19.36 9.69 -10.11
N THR A 48 20.37 10.06 -10.89
CA THR A 48 20.66 9.47 -12.21
C THR A 48 21.81 8.49 -12.12
N LEU A 49 21.68 7.35 -12.83
CA LEU A 49 22.76 6.39 -13.00
C LEU A 49 23.87 6.98 -13.88
N ARG A 50 25.10 6.91 -13.40
CA ARG A 50 26.31 7.24 -14.15
C ARG A 50 27.21 6.02 -14.24
N THR A 51 27.87 5.88 -15.37
CA THR A 51 28.87 4.84 -15.59
C THR A 51 30.24 5.49 -15.72
N GLY A 52 31.25 4.87 -15.12
CA GLY A 52 32.64 5.28 -15.23
C GLY A 52 33.52 4.05 -15.43
N THR A 53 34.32 4.05 -16.50
CA THR A 53 35.27 2.97 -16.75
C THR A 53 36.61 3.29 -16.09
N SER A 54 37.06 2.42 -15.20
CA SER A 54 38.36 2.55 -14.54
C SER A 54 39.52 2.28 -15.50
N LYS A 55 40.73 2.68 -15.11
CA LYS A 55 41.96 2.41 -15.88
C LYS A 55 42.21 0.91 -16.13
N SER A 56 41.65 0.02 -15.29
CA SER A 56 41.73 -1.43 -15.43
C SER A 56 40.62 -2.03 -16.31
N GLY A 57 39.84 -1.21 -17.02
CA GLY A 57 38.73 -1.64 -17.88
C GLY A 57 37.45 -2.03 -17.12
N ARG A 58 37.42 -1.98 -15.78
CA ARG A 58 36.21 -2.28 -15.00
C ARG A 58 35.21 -1.14 -15.11
N VAL A 59 33.96 -1.46 -15.45
CA VAL A 59 32.84 -0.52 -15.50
C VAL A 59 32.23 -0.38 -14.11
N ASN A 60 32.35 0.80 -13.52
CA ASN A 60 31.72 1.13 -12.24
C ASN A 60 30.44 1.93 -12.47
N ARG A 61 29.41 1.64 -11.68
CA ARG A 61 28.08 2.27 -11.77
C ARG A 61 27.76 2.99 -10.47
N TYR A 62 27.26 4.23 -10.58
CA TYR A 62 26.95 5.07 -9.43
C TYR A 62 25.64 5.81 -9.64
N TYR A 63 24.81 5.89 -8.60
CA TYR A 63 23.69 6.84 -8.57
C TYR A 63 24.20 8.18 -8.10
N SER A 64 23.88 9.25 -8.83
CA SER A 64 24.30 10.62 -8.51
C SER A 64 23.12 11.57 -8.58
N CYS A 65 23.05 12.55 -7.68
CA CYS A 65 22.02 13.58 -7.72
C CYS A 65 21.99 14.27 -9.10
N SER A 66 20.81 14.30 -9.73
CA SER A 66 20.65 14.93 -11.05
C SER A 66 20.91 16.44 -11.03
N THR A 67 20.46 17.13 -9.98
CA THR A 67 20.56 18.60 -9.86
C THR A 67 22.00 19.09 -9.75
N SER A 68 22.82 18.45 -8.91
CA SER A 68 24.26 18.79 -8.83
C SER A 68 25.01 18.53 -10.13
N GLY A 69 24.46 17.65 -10.97
CA GLY A 69 25.01 17.33 -12.28
C GLY A 69 24.58 18.24 -13.41
N ARG A 70 23.44 18.93 -13.28
CA ARG A 70 22.82 19.74 -14.34
C ARG A 70 22.96 21.24 -14.13
N VAL A 71 22.90 21.70 -12.88
CA VAL A 71 22.94 23.13 -12.54
C VAL A 71 24.36 23.48 -12.11
N ASP A 72 24.72 23.16 -10.87
CA ASP A 72 26.05 23.32 -10.29
C ASP A 72 26.05 22.76 -8.84
N LYS A 73 27.17 22.91 -8.11
CA LYS A 73 27.27 22.54 -6.69
C LYS A 73 26.56 23.53 -5.75
N SER A 74 26.16 24.70 -6.24
CA SER A 74 25.44 25.71 -5.43
C SER A 74 23.97 25.30 -5.24
N ALA A 75 23.37 24.66 -6.24
CA ALA A 75 22.01 24.13 -6.18
C ALA A 75 21.87 22.84 -5.35
N CYS A 76 22.92 22.01 -5.28
CA CYS A 76 22.99 20.84 -4.40
C CYS A 76 24.45 20.39 -4.27
N LYS A 77 24.89 20.06 -3.04
CA LYS A 77 26.23 19.46 -2.81
C LYS A 77 26.43 18.17 -3.62
N GLY A 78 25.34 17.49 -3.97
CA GLY A 78 25.32 16.28 -4.77
C GLY A 78 25.68 15.05 -3.95
N ARG A 79 24.78 14.08 -3.87
CA ARG A 79 25.07 12.75 -3.31
C ARG A 79 25.42 11.81 -4.44
N THR A 80 26.44 10.98 -4.22
CA THR A 80 26.82 9.88 -5.12
C THR A 80 26.99 8.62 -4.30
N VAL A 81 26.36 7.53 -4.74
CA VAL A 81 26.43 6.22 -4.07
C VAL A 81 26.70 5.13 -5.12
N PRO A 82 27.59 4.16 -4.86
CA PRO A 82 27.77 3.01 -5.75
C PRO A 82 26.47 2.23 -5.92
N MET A 83 26.15 1.86 -7.16
CA MET A 83 24.91 1.14 -7.49
C MET A 83 24.81 -0.16 -6.69
N ASP A 84 25.84 -1.00 -6.75
CA ASP A 84 25.84 -2.30 -6.07
C ASP A 84 25.67 -2.14 -4.55
N LYS A 85 26.33 -1.13 -3.96
CA LYS A 85 26.21 -0.84 -2.52
C LYS A 85 24.77 -0.44 -2.15
N LEU A 86 24.15 0.45 -2.93
CA LEU A 86 22.76 0.87 -2.67
C LEU A 86 21.79 -0.29 -2.84
N ASP A 87 21.92 -1.06 -3.93
CA ASP A 87 21.05 -2.20 -4.23
C ASP A 87 21.14 -3.27 -3.14
N HIS A 88 22.35 -3.60 -2.69
CA HIS A 88 22.56 -4.54 -1.58
C HIS A 88 21.95 -4.04 -0.28
N LEU A 89 22.15 -2.78 0.07
CA LEU A 89 21.59 -2.19 1.29
C LEU A 89 20.05 -2.19 1.27
N VAL A 90 19.44 -1.77 0.16
CA VAL A 90 17.98 -1.75 0.01
C VAL A 90 17.41 -3.16 0.11
N THR A 91 17.98 -4.10 -0.64
CA THR A 91 17.55 -5.52 -0.64
C THR A 91 17.60 -6.11 0.76
N ARG A 92 18.74 -5.96 1.44
CA ARG A 92 18.96 -6.48 2.78
C ARG A 92 17.99 -5.88 3.80
N HIS A 93 17.86 -4.55 3.82
CA HIS A 93 17.00 -3.89 4.81
C HIS A 93 15.51 -4.15 4.58
N VAL A 94 15.07 -4.34 3.34
CA VAL A 94 13.69 -4.80 3.09
C VAL A 94 13.50 -6.22 3.63
N ALA A 95 14.43 -7.14 3.35
CA ALA A 95 14.35 -8.50 3.85
C ALA A 95 14.36 -8.59 5.39
N GLU A 96 15.22 -7.83 6.05
CA GLU A 96 15.45 -7.90 7.50
C GLU A 96 14.49 -7.03 8.32
N ARG A 97 14.05 -5.87 7.79
CA ARG A 97 13.30 -4.88 8.57
C ARG A 97 11.86 -4.68 8.11
N VAL A 98 11.48 -5.22 6.94
CA VAL A 98 10.10 -5.17 6.44
C VAL A 98 9.48 -6.55 6.40
N LEU A 99 10.19 -7.55 5.86
CA LEU A 99 9.62 -8.87 5.55
C LEU A 99 9.81 -9.93 6.65
N MET A 100 10.41 -9.59 7.78
CA MET A 100 10.42 -10.48 8.95
C MET A 100 9.00 -10.57 9.52
N PRO A 101 8.52 -11.76 9.94
CA PRO A 101 7.15 -11.95 10.40
C PRO A 101 6.73 -10.95 11.49
N GLU A 102 7.59 -10.75 12.49
CA GLU A 102 7.35 -9.84 13.62
C GLU A 102 7.32 -8.37 13.17
N ARG A 103 8.07 -8.04 12.11
CA ARG A 103 8.08 -6.69 11.52
C ARG A 103 6.87 -6.46 10.63
N LEU A 104 6.45 -7.45 9.84
CA LEU A 104 5.23 -7.40 9.05
C LEU A 104 4.02 -7.19 9.96
N GLU A 105 3.93 -7.96 11.04
CA GLU A 105 2.90 -7.82 12.06
C GLU A 105 2.90 -6.41 12.65
N ALA A 106 4.04 -5.93 13.16
CA ALA A 106 4.14 -4.59 13.72
C ALA A 106 3.82 -3.47 12.71
N LEU A 107 4.23 -3.61 11.44
CA LEU A 107 3.96 -2.63 10.38
C LEU A 107 2.48 -2.60 9.98
N LEU A 108 1.82 -3.75 10.04
CA LEU A 108 0.40 -3.91 9.72
C LEU A 108 -0.50 -3.76 10.95
N GLN A 109 0.06 -3.72 12.16
CA GLN A 109 -0.71 -3.55 13.41
C GLN A 109 -1.60 -2.31 13.35
N SER A 110 -1.09 -1.16 12.89
CA SER A 110 -1.91 0.05 12.73
C SER A 110 -3.08 -0.10 11.72
N VAL A 111 -2.96 -1.04 10.79
CA VAL A 111 -3.99 -1.37 9.81
C VAL A 111 -4.98 -2.38 10.38
N ILE A 112 -4.48 -3.36 11.14
CA ILE A 112 -5.27 -4.31 11.93
C ILE A 112 -6.10 -3.55 12.97
N ASP A 113 -5.50 -2.64 13.74
CA ASP A 113 -6.18 -1.84 14.77
C ASP A 113 -7.28 -0.96 14.15
N ARG A 114 -7.01 -0.37 12.96
CA ARG A 114 -8.02 0.39 12.23
C ARG A 114 -9.17 -0.49 11.77
N ARG A 115 -8.90 -1.73 11.37
CA ARG A 115 -9.94 -2.73 11.08
C ARG A 115 -10.72 -3.09 12.33
N VAL A 116 -10.09 -3.29 13.48
CA VAL A 116 -10.82 -3.58 14.74
C VAL A 116 -11.83 -2.47 15.06
N GLN A 117 -11.46 -1.20 14.85
CA GLN A 117 -12.38 -0.08 15.05
C GLN A 117 -13.53 -0.07 14.03
N THR A 118 -13.21 -0.24 12.73
CA THR A 118 -14.25 -0.32 11.69
C THR A 118 -15.13 -1.56 11.86
N ASP A 119 -14.57 -2.70 12.25
CA ASP A 119 -15.27 -3.96 12.53
C ASP A 119 -16.18 -3.80 13.75
N ALA A 120 -15.77 -3.05 14.78
CA ALA A 120 -16.63 -2.73 15.92
C ALA A 120 -17.82 -1.83 15.53
N GLU A 121 -17.61 -0.81 14.70
CA GLU A 121 -18.68 0.03 14.16
C GLU A 121 -19.64 -0.76 13.27
N VAL A 122 -19.10 -1.64 12.42
CA VAL A 122 -19.88 -2.53 11.56
C VAL A 122 -20.65 -3.54 12.41
N GLN A 123 -20.03 -4.13 13.44
CA GLN A 123 -20.69 -5.07 14.35
C GLN A 123 -21.82 -4.38 15.13
N ALA A 124 -21.60 -3.17 15.64
CA ALA A 124 -22.65 -2.39 16.27
C ALA A 124 -23.82 -2.12 15.30
N ARG A 125 -23.53 -1.89 14.02
CA ARG A 125 -24.56 -1.73 12.98
C ARG A 125 -25.31 -3.04 12.67
N ILE A 126 -24.61 -4.17 12.65
CA ILE A 126 -25.20 -5.51 12.50
C ILE A 126 -26.16 -5.79 13.66
N ASP A 127 -25.72 -5.51 14.89
CA ASP A 127 -26.52 -5.74 16.10
C ASP A 127 -27.80 -4.90 16.07
N GLU A 128 -27.70 -3.62 15.67
CA GLU A 128 -28.86 -2.73 15.56
C GLU A 128 -29.85 -3.21 14.48
N LEU A 129 -29.37 -3.49 13.27
CA LEU A 129 -30.24 -3.99 12.19
C LEU A 129 -30.87 -5.35 12.52
N SER A 130 -30.16 -6.19 13.25
CA SER A 130 -30.68 -7.48 13.73
C SER A 130 -31.80 -7.28 14.73
N ARG A 131 -31.65 -6.35 15.68
CA ARG A 131 -32.71 -5.98 16.64
C ARG A 131 -33.93 -5.39 15.93
N GLU A 132 -33.73 -4.50 14.96
CA GLU A 132 -34.82 -3.93 14.15
C GLU A 132 -35.61 -5.04 13.43
N ARG A 133 -34.90 -5.96 12.75
CA ARG A 133 -35.51 -7.11 12.06
C ARG A 133 -36.33 -7.97 13.02
N THR A 134 -35.73 -8.40 14.13
CA THR A 134 -36.41 -9.26 15.12
C THR A 134 -37.63 -8.57 15.74
N THR A 135 -37.53 -7.26 16.02
CA THR A 135 -38.66 -6.48 16.56
C THR A 135 -39.82 -6.41 15.56
N ALA A 136 -39.54 -6.20 14.28
CA ALA A 136 -40.57 -6.19 13.24
C ALA A 136 -41.21 -7.57 13.05
N GLU A 137 -40.41 -8.64 13.07
CA GLU A 137 -40.86 -10.03 13.00
C GLU A 137 -41.76 -10.40 14.18
N ASP A 138 -41.39 -10.02 15.40
CA ASP A 138 -42.18 -10.28 16.61
C ASP A 138 -43.52 -9.54 16.58
N LYS A 139 -43.53 -8.28 16.13
CA LYS A 139 -44.78 -7.52 15.95
C LYS A 139 -45.68 -8.17 14.91
N LEU A 140 -45.13 -8.59 13.77
CA LEU A 140 -45.88 -9.31 12.74
C LEU A 140 -46.47 -10.62 13.30
N ARG A 141 -45.68 -11.39 14.04
CA ARG A 141 -46.13 -12.65 14.66
C ARG A 141 -47.32 -12.41 15.60
N ARG A 142 -47.24 -11.38 16.45
CA ARG A 142 -48.33 -11.01 17.38
C ARG A 142 -49.59 -10.57 16.62
N LEU A 143 -49.47 -9.75 15.57
CA LEU A 143 -50.63 -9.35 14.76
C LEU A 143 -51.28 -10.55 14.08
N TYR A 144 -50.49 -11.48 13.54
CA TYR A 144 -51.03 -12.70 12.95
C TYR A 144 -51.72 -13.60 13.98
N GLN A 145 -51.22 -13.67 15.21
CA GLN A 145 -51.87 -14.39 16.31
C GLN A 145 -53.23 -13.78 16.66
N LEU A 146 -53.33 -12.45 16.81
CA LEU A 146 -54.60 -11.78 17.12
C LEU A 146 -55.70 -12.04 16.07
N VAL A 147 -55.31 -12.10 14.79
CA VAL A 147 -56.24 -12.44 13.70
C VAL A 147 -56.62 -13.91 13.75
N ALA A 148 -55.65 -14.82 13.99
CA ALA A 148 -55.91 -16.25 14.09
C ALA A 148 -56.83 -16.62 15.27
N ASP A 149 -56.68 -15.91 16.39
CA ASP A 149 -57.48 -16.10 17.61
C ASP A 149 -58.87 -15.44 17.50
N GLY A 150 -59.17 -14.75 16.39
CA GLY A 150 -60.46 -14.09 16.15
C GLY A 150 -60.69 -12.83 17.00
N ILE A 151 -59.64 -12.27 17.60
CA ILE A 151 -59.71 -11.08 18.46
C ILE A 151 -59.87 -9.80 17.63
N THR A 152 -59.42 -9.81 16.37
CA THR A 152 -59.47 -8.64 15.47
C THR A 152 -59.74 -9.07 14.04
N GLU A 153 -60.54 -8.29 13.31
CA GLU A 153 -60.84 -8.53 11.90
C GLU A 153 -59.82 -7.81 10.98
N PRO A 154 -59.54 -8.34 9.77
CA PRO A 154 -58.59 -7.72 8.84
C PRO A 154 -59.16 -6.47 8.16
N ASP A 155 -58.98 -5.31 8.80
CA ASP A 155 -59.36 -4.00 8.27
C ASP A 155 -58.22 -3.33 7.48
N GLU A 156 -58.50 -2.17 6.87
CA GLU A 156 -57.49 -1.43 6.09
C GLU A 156 -56.33 -0.91 6.95
N MET A 157 -56.59 -0.53 8.20
CA MET A 157 -55.54 -0.09 9.11
C MET A 157 -54.57 -1.22 9.44
N LEU A 158 -55.07 -2.42 9.72
CA LEU A 158 -54.24 -3.59 10.00
C LEU A 158 -53.43 -4.01 8.78
N LYS A 159 -54.02 -3.96 7.58
CA LYS A 159 -53.30 -4.20 6.32
C LYS A 159 -52.15 -3.22 6.14
N GLU A 160 -52.38 -1.93 6.41
CA GLU A 160 -51.34 -0.89 6.34
C GLU A 160 -50.22 -1.14 7.36
N GLN A 161 -50.55 -1.49 8.61
CA GLN A 161 -49.56 -1.83 9.63
C GLN A 161 -48.74 -3.07 9.27
N ILE A 162 -49.37 -4.12 8.75
CA ILE A 162 -48.67 -5.33 8.29
C ILE A 162 -47.75 -5.00 7.11
N ALA A 163 -48.21 -4.20 6.14
CA ALA A 163 -47.40 -3.78 5.01
C ALA A 163 -46.15 -2.99 5.46
N LYS A 164 -46.33 -2.06 6.41
CA LYS A 164 -45.22 -1.29 6.99
C LYS A 164 -44.21 -2.19 7.71
N LEU A 165 -44.67 -3.07 8.59
CA LEU A 165 -43.78 -3.98 9.32
C LEU A 165 -43.02 -4.95 8.40
N LYS A 166 -43.66 -5.44 7.33
CA LYS A 166 -42.98 -6.23 6.29
C LYS A 166 -41.90 -5.41 5.59
N ALA A 167 -42.22 -4.19 5.17
CA ALA A 167 -41.25 -3.31 4.52
C ALA A 167 -40.06 -2.99 5.44
N ASP A 168 -40.29 -2.80 6.73
CA ASP A 168 -39.24 -2.55 7.72
C ASP A 168 -38.33 -3.77 7.92
N ARG A 169 -38.92 -4.96 8.08
CA ARG A 169 -38.18 -6.24 8.13
C ARG A 169 -37.33 -6.45 6.88
N ASP A 170 -37.92 -6.29 5.70
CA ASP A 170 -37.25 -6.58 4.43
C ASP A 170 -36.10 -5.60 4.17
N ARG A 171 -36.26 -4.34 4.59
CA ARG A 171 -35.20 -3.32 4.54
C ARG A 171 -34.04 -3.67 5.45
N ALA A 172 -34.32 -4.05 6.71
CA ALA A 172 -33.28 -4.45 7.67
C ALA A 172 -32.55 -5.72 7.20
N HIS A 173 -33.29 -6.72 6.72
CA HIS A 173 -32.75 -7.95 6.15
C HIS A 173 -31.81 -7.67 4.97
N SER A 174 -32.29 -6.90 3.98
CA SER A 174 -31.49 -6.55 2.80
C SER A 174 -30.25 -5.72 3.16
N ALA A 175 -30.28 -4.97 4.27
CA ALA A 175 -29.11 -4.24 4.77
C ALA A 175 -28.09 -5.18 5.42
N LEU A 176 -28.55 -6.17 6.21
CA LEU A 176 -27.69 -7.20 6.80
C LEU A 176 -26.99 -8.03 5.71
N GLU A 177 -27.73 -8.52 4.72
CA GLU A 177 -27.14 -9.30 3.60
C GLU A 177 -26.06 -8.51 2.86
N ARG A 178 -26.24 -7.20 2.68
CA ARG A 178 -25.22 -6.34 2.05
C ARG A 178 -23.96 -6.25 2.90
N ILE A 179 -24.09 -6.14 4.21
CA ILE A 179 -22.94 -6.06 5.13
C ILE A 179 -22.20 -7.40 5.19
N GLU A 180 -22.92 -8.52 5.29
CA GLU A 180 -22.33 -9.86 5.33
C GLU A 180 -21.55 -10.18 4.05
N ASN A 181 -22.12 -9.85 2.88
CA ASN A 181 -21.44 -10.03 1.60
C ASN A 181 -20.19 -9.15 1.43
N GLN A 182 -20.16 -7.98 2.07
CA GLN A 182 -18.96 -7.12 2.09
C GLN A 182 -17.89 -7.64 3.07
N GLY A 183 -18.30 -8.16 4.22
CA GLY A 183 -17.40 -8.70 5.25
C GLY A 183 -16.72 -10.01 4.85
N ALA A 184 -17.41 -10.90 4.13
CA ALA A 184 -16.86 -12.19 3.69
C ALA A 184 -15.66 -12.05 2.71
N ALA A 185 -15.58 -10.95 1.96
CA ALA A 185 -14.48 -10.69 1.02
C ALA A 185 -13.19 -10.19 1.69
N ALA A 186 -13.27 -9.69 2.93
CA ALA A 186 -12.12 -9.22 3.71
C ALA A 186 -11.50 -10.38 4.50
N SER A 187 -10.86 -11.32 3.80
CA SER A 187 -10.12 -12.42 4.45
C SER A 187 -9.12 -11.83 5.46
N ARG A 188 -9.17 -12.31 6.71
CA ARG A 188 -8.39 -11.78 7.83
C ARG A 188 -6.88 -11.99 7.59
N LEU A 189 -6.08 -10.99 7.99
CA LEU A 189 -4.62 -11.09 8.13
C LEU A 189 -4.33 -12.05 9.29
N ASP A 190 -4.04 -13.30 8.95
CA ASP A 190 -3.68 -14.35 9.90
C ASP A 190 -2.16 -14.35 10.11
N PRO A 191 -1.63 -14.49 11.34
CA PRO A 191 -0.19 -14.69 11.60
C PRO A 191 0.47 -15.70 10.66
N ASP A 192 -0.20 -16.81 10.35
CA ASP A 192 0.34 -17.84 9.45
C ASP A 192 0.47 -17.34 8.00
N LYS A 193 -0.46 -16.50 7.54
CA LYS A 193 -0.36 -15.87 6.21
C LYS A 193 0.78 -14.86 6.16
N LEU A 194 0.97 -14.08 7.23
CA LEU A 194 2.06 -13.11 7.33
C LEU A 194 3.42 -13.81 7.28
N ALA A 195 3.59 -14.90 8.04
CA ALA A 195 4.81 -15.68 8.08
C ALA A 195 5.14 -16.28 6.70
N ARG A 196 4.16 -16.93 6.04
CA ARG A 196 4.34 -17.50 4.70
C ARG A 196 4.69 -16.43 3.66
N PHE A 197 3.97 -15.31 3.65
CA PHE A 197 4.25 -14.19 2.75
C PHE A 197 5.66 -13.62 2.96
N GLY A 198 6.04 -13.38 4.21
CA GLY A 198 7.36 -12.86 4.56
C GLY A 198 8.49 -13.79 4.10
N GLN A 199 8.36 -15.09 4.34
CA GLN A 199 9.35 -16.09 3.92
C GLN A 199 9.50 -16.14 2.40
N LEU A 200 8.37 -16.21 1.67
CA LEU A 200 8.35 -16.30 0.22
C LEU A 200 8.94 -15.04 -0.44
N MET A 201 8.53 -13.87 0.03
CA MET A 201 9.03 -12.59 -0.48
C MET A 201 10.52 -12.39 -0.18
N ARG A 202 11.01 -12.87 0.98
CA ARG A 202 12.43 -12.85 1.30
C ARG A 202 13.23 -13.69 0.32
N SER A 203 12.89 -14.96 0.14
CA SER A 203 13.58 -15.84 -0.82
C SER A 203 13.54 -15.24 -2.23
N ASN A 204 12.38 -14.74 -2.67
CA ASN A 204 12.25 -14.07 -3.97
C ASN A 204 13.16 -12.84 -4.15
N ILE A 205 13.40 -12.06 -3.10
CA ILE A 205 14.22 -10.84 -3.14
C ILE A 205 15.71 -11.12 -2.94
N THR A 206 16.08 -12.21 -2.26
CA THR A 206 17.49 -12.58 -2.02
C THR A 206 18.04 -13.54 -3.08
N GLU A 207 17.25 -14.53 -3.50
CA GLU A 207 17.68 -15.67 -4.34
C GLU A 207 17.09 -15.63 -5.75
N GLY A 208 16.02 -14.86 -5.98
CA GLY A 208 15.38 -14.77 -7.28
C GLY A 208 16.25 -14.15 -8.38
N GLU A 209 15.89 -14.39 -9.65
CA GLU A 209 16.59 -13.74 -10.76
C GLU A 209 16.41 -12.21 -10.71
N VAL A 210 17.38 -11.47 -11.27
CA VAL A 210 17.43 -9.99 -11.20
C VAL A 210 16.12 -9.32 -11.62
N PRO A 211 15.43 -9.71 -12.72
CA PRO A 211 14.17 -9.08 -13.12
C PRO A 211 13.06 -9.28 -12.07
N PHE A 212 12.97 -10.48 -11.49
CA PHE A 212 11.99 -10.82 -10.46
C PHE A 212 12.25 -10.06 -9.16
N ARG A 213 13.51 -10.04 -8.68
CA ARG A 213 13.90 -9.25 -7.50
C ARG A 213 13.47 -7.79 -7.61
N LYS A 214 13.75 -7.18 -8.77
CA LYS A 214 13.35 -5.79 -9.06
C LYS A 214 11.83 -5.61 -9.03
N ALA A 215 11.05 -6.56 -9.55
CA ALA A 215 9.60 -6.50 -9.53
C ALA A 215 9.02 -6.55 -8.11
N TYR A 216 9.53 -7.44 -7.26
CA TYR A 216 9.08 -7.53 -5.86
C TYR A 216 9.49 -6.30 -5.04
N LEU A 217 10.72 -5.80 -5.19
CA LEU A 217 11.14 -4.56 -4.54
C LEU A 217 10.25 -3.38 -4.95
N ARG A 218 9.87 -3.26 -6.23
CA ARG A 218 8.90 -2.24 -6.70
C ARG A 218 7.51 -2.38 -6.08
N SER A 219 7.10 -3.60 -5.77
CA SER A 219 5.79 -3.85 -5.16
C SER A 219 5.74 -3.43 -3.68
N LEU A 220 6.89 -3.34 -3.03
CA LEU A 220 7.01 -3.01 -1.60
C LEU A 220 7.44 -1.55 -1.39
N ILE A 221 8.35 -1.06 -2.22
CA ILE A 221 8.99 0.26 -2.08
C ILE A 221 8.33 1.27 -3.01
N ASP A 222 7.97 2.42 -2.44
CA ASP A 222 7.50 3.59 -3.20
C ASP A 222 8.65 4.54 -3.55
N ALA A 223 9.60 4.74 -2.64
CA ALA A 223 10.77 5.60 -2.86
C ALA A 223 11.97 5.18 -1.99
N VAL A 224 13.17 5.47 -2.49
CA VAL A 224 14.43 5.38 -1.74
C VAL A 224 15.03 6.77 -1.68
N GLU A 225 15.28 7.27 -0.49
CA GLU A 225 15.88 8.57 -0.26
C GLU A 225 17.31 8.39 0.24
N VAL A 226 18.26 9.05 -0.40
CA VAL A 226 19.69 8.93 -0.10
C VAL A 226 20.21 10.26 0.42
N ASP A 227 20.69 10.25 1.66
CA ASP A 227 21.43 11.33 2.29
C ASP A 227 22.92 10.96 2.45
N GLN A 228 23.68 11.80 3.14
CA GLN A 228 25.13 11.67 3.28
C GLN A 228 25.56 10.37 3.92
N HIS A 229 24.86 10.00 4.99
CA HIS A 229 25.20 8.85 5.83
C HIS A 229 23.97 8.00 6.11
N VAL A 230 22.81 8.35 5.55
CA VAL A 230 21.54 7.70 5.84
C VAL A 230 20.82 7.39 4.53
N VAL A 231 20.22 6.21 4.44
CA VAL A 231 19.25 5.87 3.40
C VAL A 231 17.90 5.58 4.06
N ARG A 232 16.83 6.13 3.48
CA ARG A 232 15.45 5.89 3.91
C ARG A 232 14.67 5.19 2.82
N ILE A 233 14.02 4.08 3.16
CA ILE A 233 13.12 3.36 2.27
C ILE A 233 11.70 3.70 2.68
N HIS A 234 10.92 4.21 1.74
CA HIS A 234 9.51 4.58 1.92
C HIS A 234 8.63 3.55 1.22
N GLY A 235 7.57 3.09 1.89
CA GLY A 235 6.57 2.21 1.27
C GLY A 235 5.18 2.37 1.89
N SER A 236 4.16 1.76 1.30
CA SER A 236 2.77 1.90 1.74
C SER A 236 2.29 0.68 2.52
N ARG A 237 1.73 0.92 3.73
CA ARG A 237 1.15 -0.13 4.59
C ARG A 237 -0.08 -0.77 3.92
N ALA A 238 -0.97 0.02 3.34
CA ALA A 238 -2.14 -0.49 2.62
C ALA A 238 -1.79 -1.34 1.39
N LEU A 239 -0.71 -1.01 0.66
CA LEU A 239 -0.28 -1.85 -0.47
C LEU A 239 0.35 -3.15 0.01
N LEU A 240 1.14 -3.09 1.08
CA LEU A 240 1.72 -4.27 1.72
C LEU A 240 0.61 -5.22 2.21
N GLU A 241 -0.40 -4.69 2.89
CA GLU A 241 -1.58 -5.44 3.31
C GLU A 241 -2.28 -6.12 2.13
N ARG A 242 -2.59 -5.39 1.06
CA ARG A 242 -3.26 -5.98 -0.11
C ARG A 242 -2.43 -7.07 -0.76
N ALA A 243 -1.11 -6.95 -0.76
CA ALA A 243 -0.20 -7.98 -1.26
C ALA A 243 -0.25 -9.26 -0.41
N VAL A 244 -0.27 -9.11 0.92
CA VAL A 244 -0.44 -10.23 1.86
C VAL A 244 -1.80 -10.91 1.67
N LEU A 245 -2.89 -10.14 1.60
CA LEU A 245 -4.24 -10.67 1.49
C LEU A 245 -4.51 -11.42 0.18
N ALA A 246 -3.91 -10.94 -0.91
CA ALA A 246 -4.07 -11.57 -2.21
C ALA A 246 -3.20 -12.83 -2.37
N ASP A 247 -2.37 -13.17 -1.37
CA ASP A 247 -1.32 -14.20 -1.44
C ASP A 247 -0.48 -14.08 -2.73
N ARG A 248 -0.36 -12.85 -3.24
CA ARG A 248 0.21 -12.56 -4.56
C ARG A 248 1.72 -12.51 -4.45
N ALA A 249 2.31 -13.69 -4.36
CA ALA A 249 3.73 -13.88 -4.57
C ALA A 249 4.08 -14.16 -6.04
N THR A 250 3.09 -14.31 -6.93
CA THR A 250 3.29 -14.92 -8.27
C THR A 250 3.30 -13.89 -9.40
N GLN A 251 4.07 -12.80 -9.25
CA GLN A 251 4.20 -11.63 -10.13
C GLN A 251 3.27 -10.45 -9.77
N PRO A 252 3.83 -9.35 -9.22
CA PRO A 252 3.10 -8.10 -9.16
C PRO A 252 2.95 -7.58 -10.58
N GLY A 253 1.73 -7.63 -11.14
CA GLY A 253 1.41 -6.94 -12.38
C GLY A 253 2.00 -5.53 -12.35
N VAL A 254 2.78 -5.20 -13.39
CA VAL A 254 3.61 -3.98 -13.42
C VAL A 254 2.73 -2.79 -13.06
N ARG A 255 3.08 -2.09 -11.97
CA ARG A 255 2.38 -0.88 -11.52
C ARG A 255 2.24 0.09 -12.70
N GLY A 256 1.01 0.39 -13.10
CA GLY A 256 0.70 1.58 -13.89
C GLY A 256 1.15 2.81 -13.10
N LEU A 257 1.67 3.82 -13.81
CA LEU A 257 2.19 5.08 -13.29
C LEU A 257 1.37 5.62 -12.08
N VAL A 258 1.87 5.47 -10.86
CA VAL A 258 1.28 6.15 -9.69
C VAL A 258 1.98 7.49 -9.55
N GLN A 259 1.38 8.55 -10.09
CA GLN A 259 1.80 9.91 -9.77
C GLN A 259 1.38 10.24 -8.33
N LYS A 260 2.28 10.05 -7.35
CA LYS A 260 2.07 10.59 -6.00
C LYS A 260 2.52 12.06 -5.98
N TRP A 261 1.56 12.95 -6.16
CA TRP A 261 1.70 14.36 -5.83
C TRP A 261 1.87 14.50 -4.31
N ARG A 262 3.02 15.02 -3.84
CA ARG A 262 3.13 15.48 -2.46
C ARG A 262 2.51 16.88 -2.37
N ALA A 263 1.32 16.97 -1.81
CA ALA A 263 0.91 18.15 -1.05
C ALA A 263 1.49 17.98 0.36
N GLU A 264 2.10 19.04 0.90
CA GLU A 264 2.39 19.13 2.32
C GLU A 264 1.08 19.06 3.11
N GLN A 265 1.16 18.42 4.28
CA GLN A 265 0.18 18.31 5.36
C GLN A 265 -0.75 17.07 5.34
N SER A 266 -0.69 16.34 6.47
CA SER A 266 -1.67 15.35 6.96
C SER A 266 -1.69 13.96 6.30
N GLY A 267 -0.81 13.04 6.74
CA GLY A 267 -0.92 11.64 6.31
C GLY A 267 0.15 10.65 6.78
N THR A 268 0.71 10.79 7.99
CA THR A 268 1.71 9.85 8.54
C THR A 268 1.17 8.41 8.73
N THR A 269 -0.14 8.21 8.57
CA THR A 269 -0.83 6.98 8.99
C THR A 269 -0.59 5.78 8.06
N ASN A 270 -0.31 5.97 6.76
CA ASN A 270 -0.31 4.86 5.78
C ASN A 270 1.05 4.56 5.08
N THR A 271 2.13 5.18 5.55
CA THR A 271 3.48 4.99 5.01
C THR A 271 4.39 4.41 6.08
N TYR A 272 5.23 3.45 5.71
CA TYR A 272 6.34 2.99 6.55
C TYR A 272 7.66 3.55 6.03
N VAL A 273 8.56 3.84 6.96
CA VAL A 273 9.91 4.34 6.66
C VAL A 273 10.92 3.44 7.36
N VAL A 274 11.87 2.90 6.60
CA VAL A 274 13.03 2.17 7.15
C VAL A 274 14.26 3.04 6.95
N GLU A 275 14.88 3.45 8.06
CA GLU A 275 16.08 4.27 8.07
C GLU A 275 17.31 3.44 8.50
N PHE A 276 18.43 3.62 7.82
CA PHE A 276 19.70 3.00 8.20
C PHE A 276 20.90 3.84 7.78
N GLU A 277 21.96 3.75 8.58
CA GLU A 277 23.23 4.41 8.29
C GLU A 277 24.05 3.61 7.26
N TRP A 278 24.73 4.31 6.35
CA TRP A 278 25.60 3.72 5.34
C TRP A 278 27.00 4.37 5.42
N PHE A 279 27.85 3.82 6.29
CA PHE A 279 29.27 4.20 6.37
C PHE A 279 30.06 3.62 5.19
#